data_AF-A0A2G5T3F2-F1
#
_entry.id   AF-A0A2G5T3F2-F1
#
_cell.length_a   1.000
_cell.length_b   1.000
_cell.length_c   1.000
_cell.angle_alpha   90.00
_cell.angle_beta   90.00
_cell.angle_gamma   90.00
#
_symmetry.space_group_name_H-M   'P 1'
#
loop_
_entity.id
_entity.type
_entity.pdbx_description
1 polymer ?
#
loop_
_entity_poly.entity_id
_entity_poly.type
_entity_poly.pdbx_seq_one_letter_code
_entity_poly.pdbx_strand_id
1 'polypeptide(L)'
;MQRPLVPPAKKNSTLLYADSLEAAMQKDGQQSPGYEYEPVGLDKKVHPAVLKLWTGEEYKVRGVFGLGGFSVAYRVRDQNGQLFAAKVISQRPYSTHCELNTLRKIKEHSHPNLLLLHSVGRLINPPPGYTNEVIITEACGPSIKEIMLSKLG
;
A
#
# COMPACT_ATOMS: atom_id res chain seq x y z
N MET A 1 -12.42 57.41 -4.94
CA MET A 1 -12.82 56.34 -4.00
C MET A 1 -12.16 55.04 -4.44
N GLN A 2 -11.05 54.65 -3.83
CA GLN A 2 -10.32 53.40 -4.13
C GLN A 2 -10.96 52.24 -3.37
N ARG A 3 -11.29 51.15 -4.07
CA ARG A 3 -11.72 49.89 -3.44
C ARG A 3 -10.51 49.18 -2.83
N PRO A 4 -10.61 48.58 -1.63
CA PRO A 4 -9.51 47.78 -1.08
C PRO A 4 -9.32 46.50 -1.90
N LEU A 5 -8.08 46.24 -2.31
CA LEU A 5 -7.64 44.94 -2.80
C LEU A 5 -7.64 43.96 -1.63
N VAL A 6 -8.65 43.09 -1.57
CA VAL A 6 -8.64 41.92 -0.70
C VAL A 6 -7.61 40.94 -1.26
N PRO A 7 -6.58 40.53 -0.50
CA PRO A 7 -5.64 39.52 -0.96
C PRO A 7 -6.38 38.18 -1.14
N PRO A 8 -6.06 37.37 -2.16
CA PRO A 8 -6.74 36.09 -2.35
C PRO A 8 -6.51 35.23 -1.11
N ALA A 9 -7.63 34.71 -0.58
CA ALA A 9 -7.64 33.77 0.52
C ALA A 9 -6.59 32.68 0.30
N LYS A 10 -5.78 32.42 1.32
CA LYS A 10 -4.86 31.28 1.38
C LYS A 10 -5.64 30.04 0.93
N LYS A 11 -5.32 29.50 -0.25
CA LYS A 11 -5.71 28.15 -0.63
C LYS A 11 -4.98 27.22 0.33
N ASN A 12 -5.62 26.92 1.45
CA ASN A 12 -5.28 25.76 2.25
C ASN A 12 -5.29 24.56 1.29
N SER A 13 -4.14 23.94 1.10
CA SER A 13 -3.88 22.82 0.20
C SER A 13 -4.52 21.51 0.70
N THR A 14 -5.72 21.59 1.27
CA THR A 14 -6.32 20.52 2.09
C THR A 14 -7.32 19.65 1.32
N LEU A 15 -7.22 19.55 0.00
CA LEU A 15 -8.06 18.61 -0.75
C LEU A 15 -7.23 17.92 -1.82
N LEU A 16 -7.01 16.60 -1.66
CA LEU A 16 -7.08 15.56 -2.71
C LEU A 16 -6.61 14.19 -2.18
N TYR A 17 -7.24 13.68 -1.12
CA TYR A 17 -7.37 12.23 -0.92
C TYR A 17 -8.85 11.95 -0.72
N ALA A 18 -9.63 12.14 -1.80
CA ALA A 18 -11.07 11.90 -1.79
C ALA A 18 -11.44 10.44 -1.46
N ASP A 19 -10.45 9.54 -1.52
CA ASP A 19 -10.56 8.14 -1.14
C ASP A 19 -9.39 7.76 -0.21
N SER A 20 -9.43 8.19 1.05
CA SER A 20 -8.45 7.77 2.07
C SER A 20 -8.72 6.34 2.55
N LEU A 21 -7.68 5.65 3.01
CA LEU A 21 -7.81 4.29 3.55
C LEU A 21 -8.82 4.25 4.72
N GLU A 22 -8.79 5.25 5.60
CA GLU A 22 -9.74 5.37 6.72
C GLU A 22 -11.20 5.36 6.26
N ALA A 23 -11.54 6.16 5.25
CA ALA A 23 -12.89 6.24 4.72
C ALA A 23 -13.32 4.95 4.01
N ALA A 24 -12.40 4.26 3.35
CA ALA A 24 -12.68 2.99 2.68
C ALA A 24 -12.91 1.84 3.66
N MET A 25 -12.15 1.81 4.77
CA MET A 25 -12.33 0.81 5.83
C MET A 25 -13.68 0.94 6.55
N GLN A 26 -14.31 2.12 6.55
CA GLN A 26 -15.64 2.33 7.13
C GLN A 26 -16.80 1.96 6.20
N LYS A 27 -16.58 1.95 4.86
CA LYS A 27 -17.65 1.76 3.86
C LYS A 27 -17.86 0.31 3.42
N ASP A 28 -16.81 -0.50 3.35
CA ASP A 28 -16.88 -1.87 2.83
C ASP A 28 -16.87 -2.89 3.98
N GLY A 29 -18.04 -3.34 4.41
CA GLY A 29 -18.23 -4.39 5.44
C GLY A 29 -17.82 -5.81 5.03
N GLN A 30 -17.05 -5.98 3.95
CA GLN A 30 -16.48 -7.28 3.58
C GLN A 30 -15.11 -7.45 4.20
N GLN A 31 -15.09 -8.09 5.38
CA GLN A 31 -13.87 -8.49 6.08
C GLN A 31 -12.89 -9.20 5.13
N SER A 32 -11.60 -8.88 5.29
CA SER A 32 -10.54 -9.66 4.63
C SER A 32 -10.38 -10.98 5.39
N PRO A 33 -10.34 -12.14 4.71
CA PRO A 33 -10.11 -13.40 5.40
C PRO A 33 -8.71 -13.40 6.02
N GLY A 34 -8.61 -13.66 7.32
CA GLY A 34 -7.47 -14.33 7.94
C GLY A 34 -6.64 -13.59 8.99
N TYR A 35 -6.54 -12.25 8.99
CA TYR A 35 -5.80 -11.48 10.02
C TYR A 35 -6.05 -9.97 9.90
N GLU A 36 -6.54 -9.35 10.98
CA GLU A 36 -6.81 -7.90 11.08
C GLU A 36 -5.62 -7.10 11.63
N TYR A 37 -4.39 -7.56 11.40
CA TYR A 37 -3.23 -6.78 11.85
C TYR A 37 -3.22 -5.42 11.15
N GLU A 38 -3.12 -4.36 11.94
CA GLU A 38 -2.94 -2.99 11.49
C GLU A 38 -1.83 -2.38 12.33
N PRO A 39 -0.78 -1.80 11.73
CA PRO A 39 0.30 -1.21 12.49
C PRO A 39 -0.20 -0.03 13.34
N VAL A 40 0.20 -0.03 14.62
CA VAL A 40 -0.08 1.06 15.56
C VAL A 40 0.60 2.34 15.08
N GLY A 41 -0.13 3.46 15.05
CA GLY A 41 0.40 4.77 14.67
C GLY A 41 0.44 5.06 13.16
N LEU A 42 -0.16 4.20 12.32
CA LEU A 42 -0.35 4.48 10.90
C LEU A 42 -1.37 5.60 10.70
N ASP A 43 -0.97 6.71 10.07
CA ASP A 43 -1.90 7.76 9.65
C ASP A 43 -2.67 7.35 8.40
N LYS A 44 -3.82 6.69 8.59
CA LYS A 44 -4.67 6.18 7.51
C LYS A 44 -5.22 7.28 6.58
N LYS A 45 -5.11 8.56 6.94
CA LYS A 45 -5.60 9.67 6.11
C LYS A 45 -4.70 9.98 4.93
N VAL A 46 -3.39 9.69 5.06
CA VAL A 46 -2.41 9.96 4.01
C VAL A 46 -2.20 8.77 3.07
N HIS A 47 -2.79 7.62 3.40
CA HIS A 47 -2.71 6.41 2.58
C HIS A 47 -3.93 6.28 1.65
N PRO A 48 -3.73 5.93 0.37
CA PRO A 48 -4.82 5.83 -0.59
C PRO A 48 -5.69 4.60 -0.32
N ALA A 49 -6.99 4.71 -0.59
CA ALA A 49 -7.93 3.59 -0.58
C ALA A 49 -7.76 2.65 -1.78
N VAL A 50 -7.17 3.15 -2.88
CA VAL A 50 -6.96 2.39 -4.12
C VAL A 50 -5.58 2.72 -4.66
N LEU A 51 -4.76 1.71 -4.93
CA LEU A 51 -3.52 1.86 -5.68
C LEU A 51 -3.85 1.77 -7.16
N LYS A 52 -3.53 2.83 -7.91
CA LYS A 52 -3.81 2.93 -9.34
C LYS A 52 -2.50 2.87 -10.11
N LEU A 53 -2.34 1.85 -10.94
CA LEU A 53 -1.16 1.69 -11.77
C LEU A 53 -1.29 2.55 -13.03
N TRP A 54 -0.15 2.97 -13.59
CA TRP A 54 -0.05 3.61 -14.91
C TRP A 54 -0.66 2.77 -16.04
N THR A 55 -0.75 1.44 -15.86
CA THR A 55 -1.40 0.51 -16.79
C THR A 55 -2.93 0.62 -16.78
N GLY A 56 -3.51 1.33 -15.81
CA GLY A 56 -4.95 1.38 -15.56
C GLY A 56 -5.46 0.31 -14.60
N GLU A 57 -4.61 -0.62 -14.17
CA GLU A 57 -4.97 -1.60 -13.13
C GLU A 57 -5.19 -0.91 -11.78
N GLU A 58 -6.23 -1.33 -11.07
CA GLU A 58 -6.58 -0.80 -9.76
C GLU A 58 -6.61 -1.89 -8.70
N TYR A 59 -5.99 -1.62 -7.56
CA TYR A 59 -5.96 -2.51 -6.40
C TYR A 59 -6.57 -1.81 -5.19
N LYS A 60 -7.72 -2.30 -4.72
CA LYS A 60 -8.41 -1.76 -3.55
C LYS A 60 -7.65 -2.11 -2.28
N VAL A 61 -7.23 -1.11 -1.53
CA VAL A 61 -6.53 -1.28 -0.26
C VAL A 61 -7.52 -1.71 0.82
N ARG A 62 -7.19 -2.82 1.49
CA ARG A 62 -7.97 -3.45 2.56
C ARG A 62 -7.28 -3.34 3.93
N GLY A 63 -6.17 -2.63 3.98
CA GLY A 63 -5.40 -2.37 5.19
C GLY A 63 -3.91 -2.55 4.97
N VAL A 64 -3.17 -2.64 6.05
CA VAL A 64 -1.70 -2.62 6.03
C VAL A 64 -1.13 -3.84 6.74
N PHE A 65 -0.34 -4.63 6.01
CA PHE A 65 0.47 -5.71 6.56
C PHE A 65 1.55 -5.20 7.50
N GLY A 66 2.18 -4.09 7.16
CA GLY A 66 3.21 -3.52 8.01
C GLY A 66 3.93 -2.33 7.42
N LEU A 67 4.65 -1.65 8.30
CA LEU A 67 5.57 -0.57 7.99
C LEU A 67 7.00 -1.12 8.09
N GLY A 68 7.70 -1.13 6.97
CA GLY A 68 9.15 -1.35 6.95
C GLY A 68 9.89 -0.01 7.04
N GLY A 69 11.19 -0.05 7.33
CA GLY A 69 12.00 1.17 7.41
C GLY A 69 11.99 2.00 6.12
N PHE A 70 11.73 1.36 4.96
CA PHE A 70 11.72 2.03 3.66
C PHE A 70 10.60 1.56 2.71
N SER A 71 9.48 1.12 3.28
CA SER A 71 8.32 0.68 2.51
C SER A 71 7.08 0.54 3.39
N VAL A 72 5.91 0.61 2.77
CA VAL A 72 4.65 0.14 3.35
C VAL A 72 4.16 -1.07 2.56
N ALA A 73 3.66 -2.08 3.26
CA ALA A 73 3.05 -3.25 2.65
C ALA A 73 1.53 -3.19 2.88
N TYR A 74 0.76 -3.05 1.81
CA TYR A 74 -0.70 -3.05 1.86
C TYR A 74 -1.27 -4.44 1.61
N ARG A 75 -2.36 -4.77 2.31
CA ARG A 75 -3.29 -5.80 1.86
C ARG A 75 -4.16 -5.20 0.77
N VAL A 76 -4.21 -5.80 -0.41
CA VAL A 76 -5.02 -5.28 -1.51
C VAL A 76 -5.86 -6.37 -2.17
N ARG A 77 -6.96 -5.97 -2.82
CA ARG A 77 -7.73 -6.82 -3.74
C ARG A 77 -7.68 -6.25 -5.14
N ASP A 78 -7.48 -7.11 -6.14
CA ASP A 78 -7.67 -6.73 -7.53
C ASP A 78 -9.17 -6.60 -7.89
N GLN A 79 -9.45 -6.39 -9.17
CA GLN A 79 -10.81 -6.28 -9.70
C GLN A 79 -11.58 -7.61 -9.66
N ASN A 80 -10.89 -8.74 -9.67
CA ASN A 80 -11.48 -10.09 -9.58
C ASN A 80 -11.74 -10.52 -8.12
N GLY A 81 -11.31 -9.71 -7.14
CA GLY A 81 -11.43 -10.01 -5.72
C GLY A 81 -10.27 -10.85 -5.16
N GLN A 82 -9.27 -11.17 -5.97
CA GLN A 82 -8.07 -11.88 -5.54
C GLN A 82 -7.23 -11.01 -4.59
N LEU A 83 -6.76 -11.61 -3.51
CA LEU A 83 -5.95 -10.95 -2.49
C LEU A 83 -4.46 -10.97 -2.86
N PHE A 84 -3.81 -9.83 -2.64
CA PHE A 84 -2.38 -9.62 -2.86
C PHE A 84 -1.75 -8.77 -1.74
N ALA A 85 -0.42 -8.79 -1.70
CA ALA A 85 0.35 -7.80 -0.96
C ALA A 85 0.97 -6.79 -1.94
N ALA A 86 0.78 -5.50 -1.67
CA ALA A 86 1.39 -4.42 -2.46
C ALA A 86 2.42 -3.68 -1.61
N LYS A 87 3.70 -3.87 -1.93
CA LYS A 87 4.82 -3.17 -1.30
C LYS A 87 5.11 -1.88 -2.06
N VAL A 88 4.81 -0.75 -1.44
CA VAL A 88 5.10 0.59 -1.98
C VAL A 88 6.37 1.13 -1.33
N ILE A 89 7.28 1.61 -2.16
CA ILE A 89 8.65 1.93 -1.77
C ILE A 89 8.73 3.37 -1.27
N SER A 90 9.35 3.61 -0.12
CA SER A 90 9.59 4.98 0.35
C SER A 90 10.76 5.62 -0.40
N GLN A 91 10.87 6.95 -0.33
CA GLN A 91 12.12 7.61 -0.74
C GLN A 91 13.29 7.08 0.09
N ARG A 92 14.36 6.64 -0.55
CA ARG A 92 15.53 6.02 0.09
C ARG A 92 16.78 6.12 -0.81
N PRO A 93 18.00 5.99 -0.26
CA PRO A 93 19.24 6.20 -1.01
C PRO A 93 19.69 5.00 -1.86
N TYR A 94 18.93 3.90 -1.91
CA TYR A 94 19.32 2.68 -2.61
C TYR A 94 18.19 2.06 -3.44
N SER A 95 18.59 1.37 -4.52
CA SER A 95 17.69 0.83 -5.54
C SER A 95 16.88 -0.38 -5.07
N THR A 96 15.71 -0.58 -5.67
CA THR A 96 14.89 -1.81 -5.64
C THR A 96 15.44 -2.95 -6.49
N HIS A 97 16.51 -2.72 -7.27
CA HIS A 97 17.00 -3.65 -8.30
C HIS A 97 17.30 -5.06 -7.77
N CYS A 98 18.03 -5.19 -6.66
CA CYS A 98 18.40 -6.51 -6.12
C CYS A 98 17.18 -7.31 -5.64
N GLU A 99 16.27 -6.64 -4.92
CA GLU A 99 15.02 -7.26 -4.44
C GLU A 99 14.17 -7.72 -5.64
N LEU A 100 13.99 -6.86 -6.63
CA LEU A 100 13.22 -7.17 -7.83
C LEU A 100 13.85 -8.30 -8.66
N ASN A 101 15.17 -8.30 -8.83
CA ASN A 101 15.87 -9.36 -9.56
C ASN A 101 15.71 -10.72 -8.85
N THR A 102 15.78 -10.72 -7.53
CA THR A 102 15.57 -11.93 -6.72
C THR A 102 14.15 -12.46 -6.90
N LEU A 103 13.14 -11.60 -6.78
CA LEU A 103 11.73 -11.96 -6.97
C LEU A 103 11.43 -12.46 -8.39
N ARG A 104 12.07 -11.91 -9.43
CA ARG A 104 11.96 -12.40 -10.81
C ARG A 104 12.54 -13.80 -10.97
N LYS A 105 13.72 -14.07 -10.41
CA LYS A 105 14.34 -15.41 -10.43
C LYS A 105 13.50 -16.45 -9.71
N ILE A 106 12.88 -16.09 -8.58
CA ILE A 106 11.93 -16.96 -7.86
C ILE A 106 10.70 -17.22 -8.74
N LYS A 107 10.19 -16.21 -9.45
CA LYS A 107 9.06 -16.40 -10.38
C LYS A 107 9.39 -17.37 -11.51
N GLU A 108 10.60 -17.32 -12.05
CA GLU A 108 11.09 -18.25 -13.09
C GLU A 108 11.28 -19.67 -12.53
N HIS A 109 11.72 -19.81 -11.28
CA HIS A 109 11.98 -21.07 -10.60
C HIS A 109 11.09 -21.19 -9.35
N SER A 110 9.79 -21.29 -9.58
CA SER A 110 8.78 -21.25 -8.51
C SER A 110 8.98 -22.37 -7.48
N HIS A 111 8.85 -22.02 -6.20
CA HIS A 111 8.96 -22.95 -5.08
C HIS A 111 7.87 -22.66 -4.04
N PRO A 112 7.19 -23.68 -3.49
CA PRO A 112 6.02 -23.49 -2.61
C PRO A 112 6.31 -22.75 -1.30
N ASN A 113 7.57 -22.68 -0.88
CA ASN A 113 8.00 -21.99 0.35
C ASN A 113 8.66 -20.62 0.09
N LEU A 114 8.60 -20.10 -1.13
CA LEU A 114 9.17 -18.79 -1.48
C LEU A 114 8.08 -17.86 -2.02
N LEU A 115 8.17 -16.59 -1.64
CA LEU A 115 7.22 -15.55 -2.00
C LEU A 115 7.21 -15.31 -3.52
N LEU A 116 6.04 -15.46 -4.13
CA LEU A 116 5.88 -15.31 -5.57
C LEU A 116 5.56 -13.87 -5.98
N LEU A 117 6.30 -13.39 -6.98
CA LEU A 117 6.03 -12.11 -7.64
C LEU A 117 4.81 -12.22 -8.56
N HIS A 118 3.76 -11.45 -8.27
CA HIS A 118 2.62 -11.30 -9.17
C HIS A 118 2.97 -10.32 -10.30
N SER A 119 3.22 -9.06 -9.94
CA SER A 119 3.50 -7.98 -10.91
C SER A 119 4.35 -6.86 -10.29
N VAL A 120 4.80 -5.95 -11.15
CA VAL A 120 5.56 -4.75 -10.77
C VAL A 120 4.96 -3.59 -11.54
N GLY A 121 4.76 -2.46 -10.86
CA GLY A 121 4.07 -1.33 -11.46
C GLY A 121 4.64 0.02 -11.03
N ARG A 122 4.07 1.05 -11.66
CA ARG A 122 4.23 2.45 -11.26
C ARG A 122 2.87 3.03 -10.91
N LEU A 123 2.75 3.66 -9.75
CA LEU A 123 1.53 4.30 -9.28
C LEU A 123 1.35 5.68 -9.91
N ILE A 124 0.11 6.03 -10.31
CA ILE A 124 -0.28 7.42 -10.58
C ILE A 124 -0.50 8.21 -9.28
N ASN A 125 -0.81 7.51 -8.18
CA ASN A 125 -1.22 8.09 -6.91
C ASN A 125 -0.41 7.53 -5.72
N PRO A 126 0.92 7.65 -5.73
CA PRO A 126 1.72 7.21 -4.60
C PRO A 126 1.37 8.02 -3.33
N PRO A 127 1.34 7.39 -2.15
CA PRO A 127 1.20 8.10 -0.89
C PRO A 127 2.34 9.10 -0.66
N PRO A 128 2.14 10.18 0.12
CA PRO A 128 3.17 11.19 0.36
C PRO A 128 4.41 10.57 1.04
N GLY A 129 5.60 10.93 0.58
CA GLY A 129 6.86 10.36 1.09
C GLY A 129 7.26 9.02 0.45
N TYR A 130 6.45 8.49 -0.46
CA TYR A 130 6.74 7.28 -1.21
C TYR A 130 7.06 7.58 -2.67
N THR A 131 7.82 6.67 -3.30
CA THR A 131 8.03 6.67 -4.75
C THR A 131 6.80 6.12 -5.45
N ASN A 132 6.78 6.20 -6.77
CA ASN A 132 5.74 5.55 -7.55
C ASN A 132 5.97 4.04 -7.74
N GLU A 133 7.06 3.46 -7.26
CA GLU A 133 7.34 2.03 -7.44
C GLU A 133 6.47 1.17 -6.52
N VAL A 134 5.82 0.16 -7.09
CA VAL A 134 5.06 -0.84 -6.36
C VAL A 134 5.45 -2.25 -6.82
N ILE A 135 5.65 -3.15 -5.86
CA ILE A 135 5.85 -4.58 -6.09
C ILE A 135 4.62 -5.30 -5.55
N ILE A 136 3.98 -6.11 -6.40
CA ILE A 136 2.79 -6.88 -6.04
C ILE A 136 3.17 -8.35 -5.95
N THR A 137 2.92 -8.95 -4.80
CA THR A 137 3.16 -10.38 -4.54
C THR A 137 1.88 -11.05 -4.10
N GLU A 138 1.90 -12.37 -3.99
CA GLU A 138 0.84 -13.07 -3.25
C GLU A 138 0.68 -12.49 -1.84
N ALA A 139 -0.55 -12.55 -1.31
CA ALA A 139 -0.83 -12.24 0.07
C ALA A 139 -0.46 -13.45 0.94
N CYS A 140 0.50 -13.27 1.84
CA CYS A 140 0.80 -14.27 2.86
C CYS A 140 -0.08 -14.07 4.10
N GLY A 141 -0.21 -15.11 4.91
CA GLY A 141 -0.83 -15.04 6.24
C GLY A 141 0.03 -14.27 7.26
N PRO A 142 -0.23 -14.46 8.57
CA PRO A 142 0.52 -13.79 9.62
C PRO A 142 2.01 -14.12 9.55
N SER A 143 2.83 -13.14 9.93
CA SER A 143 4.26 -13.31 10.12
C SER A 143 4.56 -14.33 11.23
N ILE A 144 5.75 -14.95 11.16
CA ILE A 144 6.22 -15.86 12.22
C ILE A 144 6.19 -15.18 13.59
N LYS A 145 6.54 -13.89 13.66
CA LYS A 145 6.49 -13.10 14.90
C LYS A 145 5.09 -13.08 15.51
N GLU A 146 4.07 -12.81 14.70
CA GLU A 146 2.67 -12.79 15.16
C GLU A 146 2.22 -14.17 15.61
N ILE A 147 2.59 -15.23 14.88
CA ILE A 147 2.30 -16.61 15.26
C ILE A 147 2.94 -16.92 16.63
N MET A 148 4.20 -16.54 16.83
CA MET A 148 4.90 -16.78 18.11
C MET A 148 4.26 -16.01 19.27
N LEU A 149 3.86 -14.75 19.06
CA LEU A 149 3.20 -13.95 20.09
C LEU A 149 1.81 -14.48 20.45
N SER A 150 1.05 -14.97 19.46
CA SER A 150 -0.29 -15.52 19.69
C SER A 150 -0.32 -16.81 20.52
N LYS A 151 0.82 -17.51 20.61
CA LYS A 151 0.96 -18.76 21.38
C LYS A 151 1.47 -18.55 22.81
N LEU A 152 1.78 -17.32 23.19
CA LEU A 152 2.31 -16.96 24.51
C LEU A 152 1.25 -16.26 25.40
N GLY A 153 0.03 -16.10 24.91
CA GLY A 153 -1.15 -15.65 25.68
C GLY A 153 -2.17 -16.77 25.81
#